data_AF-A0A8B9ERY9-F1
#
_entry.id   AF-A0A8B9ERY9-F1
#
_cell.length_a   1.000
_cell.length_b   1.000
_cell.length_c   1.000
_cell.angle_alpha   90.00
_cell.angle_beta   90.00
_cell.angle_gamma   90.00
#
_symmetry.space_group_name_H-M   'P 1'
#
loop_
_entity.id
_entity.type
_entity.pdbx_description
1 polymer ?
#
loop_
_entity_poly.entity_id
_entity_poly.type
_entity_poly.pdbx_seq_one_letter_code
_entity_poly.pdbx_strand_id
1 'polypeptide(L)'
;MGIQDEEGRTRLPMPKKGERGELAHRIPLSHRARHTQHGASPRAAATPKMAASTTPPTSLLLRAALFGGAGGSFRFRGGAEVRSAKMAAAVVGVSLRRGVPGRLLRAGPRLICRGAQTAAAAAPRVKKFSIYRWDPDKPGDKPRMQTYEVDLNKCGPMVLDALIKIKNELDSTLTFRRSCREGICGSCAMNIAGGNTLACTKRIDPDLGKITKIYPLPHMYVVKDLVPDLSNFYAQYKSIEPYLKKKDESKQGKEQYLQSIEDRQKLDGLYECILCACCSTSCPSYWWNGDKYLGPAVLMQAYRWMIDSRDDYTEERLAQLQDPFSLYRCHTIMNCTRTCPKGLNPGKAIAEIKKMMATYKEKAAAA
;
A
#
# COMPACT_ATOMS: atom_id res chain seq x y z
N MET A 1 -43.44 20.72 -31.33
CA MET A 1 -44.31 20.06 -30.31
C MET A 1 -43.60 18.80 -29.85
N GLY A 2 -43.53 18.55 -28.53
CA GLY A 2 -42.95 17.32 -27.98
C GLY A 2 -44.06 16.46 -27.39
N ILE A 3 -44.01 15.14 -27.64
CA ILE A 3 -44.96 14.18 -27.07
C ILE A 3 -44.47 13.82 -25.66
N GLN A 4 -45.38 13.85 -24.68
CA GLN A 4 -45.12 13.44 -23.30
C GLN A 4 -45.63 12.00 -23.08
N ASP A 5 -45.00 11.27 -22.17
CA ASP A 5 -45.51 10.02 -21.63
C ASP A 5 -46.26 10.25 -20.30
N GLU A 6 -47.09 9.28 -19.88
CA GLU A 6 -48.09 9.46 -18.81
C GLU A 6 -47.50 9.68 -17.40
N GLU A 7 -46.18 9.52 -17.22
CA GLU A 7 -45.45 9.89 -15.99
C GLU A 7 -44.84 11.32 -16.04
N GLY A 8 -45.08 12.08 -17.10
CA GLY A 8 -44.72 13.50 -17.19
C GLY A 8 -43.21 13.79 -17.32
N ARG A 9 -42.40 12.84 -17.82
CA ARG A 9 -40.93 12.97 -17.89
C ARG A 9 -40.43 13.24 -19.31
N THR A 10 -40.02 14.48 -19.57
CA THR A 10 -39.39 14.86 -20.85
C THR A 10 -38.10 14.08 -21.11
N ARG A 11 -38.16 13.04 -21.94
CA ARG A 11 -36.99 12.29 -22.40
C ARG A 11 -36.20 13.11 -23.41
N LEU A 12 -34.95 13.44 -23.11
CA LEU A 12 -34.02 14.00 -24.10
C LEU A 12 -33.61 12.90 -25.11
N PRO A 13 -33.58 13.19 -26.43
CA PRO A 13 -33.23 12.19 -27.43
C PRO A 13 -31.73 11.85 -27.40
N MET A 14 -31.41 10.55 -27.45
CA MET A 14 -30.04 10.07 -27.65
C MET A 14 -29.53 10.48 -29.05
N PRO A 15 -28.29 10.98 -29.20
CA PRO A 15 -27.71 11.27 -30.50
C PRO A 15 -27.47 9.98 -31.29
N LYS A 16 -27.79 10.00 -32.59
CA LYS A 16 -27.55 8.86 -33.49
C LYS A 16 -26.04 8.71 -33.76
N LYS A 17 -25.57 7.46 -33.93
CA LYS A 17 -24.22 7.21 -34.49
C LYS A 17 -24.18 7.74 -35.92
N GLY A 18 -23.26 8.62 -36.26
CA GLY A 18 -23.11 8.99 -37.68
C GLY A 18 -22.30 10.21 -38.09
N GLU A 19 -21.66 10.98 -37.21
CA GLU A 19 -20.84 12.13 -37.63
C GLU A 19 -19.53 12.22 -36.84
N ARG A 20 -18.42 12.41 -37.56
CA ARG A 20 -17.06 12.63 -37.03
C ARG A 20 -16.40 13.72 -37.88
N GLY A 21 -16.17 14.89 -37.29
CA GLY A 21 -15.54 16.02 -37.97
C GLY A 21 -15.05 17.08 -37.00
N GLU A 22 -13.75 17.35 -37.04
CA GLU A 22 -13.17 18.69 -36.98
C GLU A 22 -13.61 19.65 -35.84
N LEU A 23 -13.12 19.39 -34.62
CA LEU A 23 -13.05 20.41 -33.57
C LEU A 23 -11.83 20.20 -32.65
N ALA A 24 -10.64 20.36 -33.26
CA ALA A 24 -9.35 20.41 -32.58
C ALA A 24 -8.56 21.64 -33.05
N HIS A 25 -7.64 22.13 -32.21
CA HIS A 25 -6.87 23.39 -32.35
C HIS A 25 -7.68 24.70 -32.24
N ARG A 26 -7.59 25.35 -31.07
CA ARG A 26 -7.26 26.79 -30.90
C ARG A 26 -7.19 27.18 -29.42
N ILE A 27 -5.99 27.08 -28.83
CA ILE A 27 -5.62 27.82 -27.60
C ILE A 27 -4.22 28.41 -27.87
N PRO A 28 -4.04 29.75 -27.89
CA PRO A 28 -2.77 30.37 -28.22
C PRO A 28 -1.81 30.40 -27.01
N LEU A 29 -0.61 29.85 -27.19
CA LEU A 29 0.50 30.02 -26.24
C LEU A 29 1.32 31.27 -26.63
N SER A 30 1.03 32.40 -25.99
CA SER A 30 1.74 33.66 -26.23
C SER A 30 2.17 34.35 -24.94
N HIS A 31 3.33 33.95 -24.39
CA HIS A 31 4.28 34.85 -23.71
C HIS A 31 5.58 34.07 -23.39
N ARG A 32 6.61 34.26 -24.24
CA ARG A 32 8.00 33.90 -23.90
C ARG A 32 8.89 35.06 -24.34
N ALA A 33 9.39 35.83 -23.38
CA ALA A 33 10.21 37.00 -23.67
C ALA A 33 11.52 36.58 -24.35
N ARG A 34 11.96 37.40 -25.33
CA ARG A 34 13.27 37.26 -25.96
C ARG A 34 14.25 38.16 -25.20
N HIS A 35 15.43 37.64 -24.86
CA HIS A 35 16.61 38.48 -24.66
C HIS A 35 17.67 38.07 -25.69
N THR A 36 18.48 39.06 -26.07
CA THR A 36 19.28 39.08 -27.29
C THR A 36 20.63 38.37 -27.15
N GLN A 37 21.08 37.75 -28.24
CA GLN A 37 22.47 37.32 -28.41
C GLN A 37 23.32 38.49 -28.92
N HIS A 38 24.56 38.60 -28.43
CA HIS A 38 25.64 39.37 -29.07
C HIS A 38 27.00 38.79 -28.66
N GLY A 39 27.99 38.91 -29.56
CA GLY A 39 29.41 38.62 -29.29
C GLY A 39 29.81 37.15 -29.52
N ALA A 40 30.79 36.93 -30.41
CA ALA A 40 31.33 35.60 -30.70
C ALA A 40 32.86 35.63 -30.84
N SER A 41 33.55 34.82 -30.01
CA SER A 41 34.92 34.31 -30.22
C SER A 41 36.08 35.34 -30.23
N PRO A 42 37.37 34.92 -30.22
CA PRO A 42 37.89 33.54 -30.18
C PRO A 42 38.97 33.22 -29.11
N ARG A 43 39.18 31.91 -28.91
CA ARG A 43 40.45 31.20 -28.58
C ARG A 43 41.45 31.80 -27.57
N ALA A 44 41.66 31.06 -26.47
CA ALA A 44 43.00 30.61 -26.05
C ALA A 44 42.87 29.31 -25.23
N ALA A 45 43.94 28.52 -25.12
CA ALA A 45 43.98 27.30 -24.29
C ALA A 45 45.19 27.33 -23.34
N ALA A 46 45.00 26.92 -22.09
CA ALA A 46 46.08 26.64 -21.15
C ALA A 46 45.61 25.70 -20.03
N THR A 47 46.29 24.57 -19.86
CA THR A 47 46.23 23.74 -18.65
C THR A 47 47.58 23.79 -17.94
N PRO A 48 47.65 24.04 -16.63
CA PRO A 48 48.84 23.77 -15.84
C PRO A 48 48.81 22.32 -15.31
N LYS A 49 49.95 21.64 -15.44
CA LYS A 49 50.32 20.38 -14.77
C LYS A 49 51.63 20.64 -14.01
N MET A 50 52.14 19.63 -13.30
CA MET A 50 53.36 19.64 -12.48
C MET A 50 53.20 20.36 -11.13
N ALA A 51 53.97 20.04 -10.08
CA ALA A 51 55.08 19.08 -10.00
C ALA A 51 54.91 18.08 -8.84
N ALA A 52 55.76 17.05 -8.82
CA ALA A 52 55.84 16.03 -7.77
C ALA A 52 57.19 16.10 -7.03
N SER A 53 57.29 15.46 -5.87
CA SER A 53 58.54 15.19 -5.14
C SER A 53 58.68 13.69 -4.82
N THR A 54 59.91 13.23 -4.59
CA THR A 54 60.32 11.84 -4.82
C THR A 54 60.79 11.09 -3.56
N THR A 55 60.17 9.93 -3.29
CA THR A 55 60.76 8.57 -3.00
C THR A 55 62.16 8.40 -2.37
N PRO A 56 62.52 7.22 -1.80
CA PRO A 56 61.76 6.07 -1.27
C PRO A 56 62.04 6.03 0.27
N PRO A 57 62.35 4.92 0.98
CA PRO A 57 62.01 3.48 0.88
C PRO A 57 61.00 3.11 2.02
N THR A 58 60.86 1.94 2.66
CA THR A 58 61.58 0.66 2.74
C THR A 58 60.60 -0.51 2.95
N SER A 59 61.00 -1.75 2.69
CA SER A 59 60.15 -2.95 2.67
C SER A 59 60.23 -3.85 3.91
N LEU A 60 59.16 -4.59 4.21
CA LEU A 60 59.29 -6.04 4.50
C LEU A 60 58.04 -6.87 4.13
N LEU A 61 58.28 -8.16 3.92
CA LEU A 61 57.38 -9.23 3.44
C LEU A 61 56.18 -9.48 4.40
N LEU A 62 54.95 -9.74 3.94
CA LEU A 62 54.46 -10.84 3.08
C LEU A 62 54.56 -12.24 3.73
N ARG A 63 53.40 -12.83 4.08
CA ARG A 63 53.20 -14.29 4.06
C ARG A 63 51.71 -14.66 3.96
N ALA A 64 51.37 -15.41 2.92
CA ALA A 64 50.15 -16.21 2.84
C ALA A 64 50.53 -17.69 3.01
N ALA A 65 49.58 -18.54 3.41
CA ALA A 65 49.79 -19.99 3.55
C ALA A 65 48.62 -20.77 2.94
N LEU A 66 48.94 -21.83 2.19
CA LEU A 66 48.02 -22.73 1.50
C LEU A 66 48.25 -24.17 1.98
N PHE A 67 47.17 -24.87 2.35
CA PHE A 67 46.98 -26.33 2.38
C PHE A 67 45.44 -26.55 2.51
N GLY A 68 44.76 -27.54 1.92
CA GLY A 68 45.18 -28.79 1.26
C GLY A 68 45.14 -29.96 2.26
N GLY A 69 44.25 -30.95 2.19
CA GLY A 69 43.13 -31.22 1.25
C GLY A 69 42.38 -32.52 1.64
N ALA A 70 41.82 -33.23 0.65
CA ALA A 70 41.28 -34.61 0.70
C ALA A 70 39.89 -34.90 1.37
N GLY A 71 38.95 -35.33 0.52
CA GLY A 71 38.22 -36.62 0.58
C GLY A 71 37.45 -37.08 1.84
N GLY A 72 36.15 -37.32 1.70
CA GLY A 72 35.35 -38.02 2.71
C GLY A 72 33.86 -38.16 2.40
N SER A 73 33.47 -39.09 1.52
CA SER A 73 32.05 -39.41 1.26
C SER A 73 31.49 -40.38 2.31
N PHE A 74 30.52 -39.96 3.12
CA PHE A 74 29.82 -40.85 4.07
C PHE A 74 28.31 -40.76 3.94
N ARG A 75 27.63 -41.91 3.96
CA ARG A 75 26.20 -42.08 3.67
C ARG A 75 25.56 -42.80 4.85
N PHE A 76 24.72 -42.12 5.62
CA PHE A 76 24.05 -42.72 6.79
C PHE A 76 22.52 -42.62 6.74
N ARG A 77 21.88 -43.39 7.63
CA ARG A 77 20.53 -43.95 7.46
C ARG A 77 19.77 -43.91 8.79
N GLY A 78 18.48 -43.56 8.76
CA GLY A 78 17.64 -43.37 9.95
C GLY A 78 17.80 -41.97 10.57
N GLY A 79 16.83 -41.45 11.33
CA GLY A 79 15.54 -42.02 11.75
C GLY A 79 15.45 -42.15 13.27
N ALA A 80 14.74 -41.23 13.93
CA ALA A 80 14.51 -41.22 15.38
C ALA A 80 13.13 -40.63 15.73
N GLU A 81 12.54 -41.10 16.84
CA GLU A 81 11.21 -40.70 17.30
C GLU A 81 11.11 -39.24 17.79
N VAL A 82 9.92 -38.66 17.64
CA VAL A 82 9.48 -37.52 18.45
C VAL A 82 8.76 -38.06 19.69
N ARG A 83 9.20 -37.69 20.90
CA ARG A 83 8.45 -37.95 22.15
C ARG A 83 8.03 -36.65 22.83
N SER A 84 6.74 -36.54 23.13
CA SER A 84 6.13 -35.38 23.75
C SER A 84 6.29 -35.40 25.27
N ALA A 85 6.72 -34.29 25.86
CA ALA A 85 6.65 -34.08 27.31
C ALA A 85 5.27 -33.50 27.72
N LYS A 86 4.74 -33.95 28.86
CA LYS A 86 3.62 -33.32 29.58
C LYS A 86 4.13 -32.86 30.94
N MET A 87 3.82 -31.62 31.33
CA MET A 87 3.99 -31.18 32.72
C MET A 87 2.79 -31.61 33.58
N ALA A 88 3.06 -31.94 34.84
CA ALA A 88 2.05 -32.19 35.87
C ALA A 88 2.12 -31.09 36.94
N ALA A 89 0.97 -30.73 37.53
CA ALA A 89 0.88 -29.76 38.61
C ALA A 89 0.96 -30.46 39.99
N ALA A 90 1.55 -29.77 40.98
CA ALA A 90 1.61 -30.23 42.36
C ALA A 90 0.57 -29.50 43.23
N VAL A 91 -0.05 -30.25 44.16
CA VAL A 91 -0.99 -29.72 45.16
C VAL A 91 -0.31 -29.84 46.54
N VAL A 92 -0.45 -28.81 47.38
CA VAL A 92 0.06 -28.80 48.76
C VAL A 92 -1.11 -28.83 49.74
N GLY A 93 -0.99 -29.66 50.78
CA GLY A 93 -2.07 -30.00 51.70
C GLY A 93 -2.31 -29.04 52.87
N VAL A 94 -3.38 -29.33 53.62
CA VAL A 94 -3.87 -28.56 54.78
C VAL A 94 -3.20 -29.03 56.09
N SER A 95 -3.02 -28.12 57.05
CA SER A 95 -2.84 -28.44 58.47
C SER A 95 -3.65 -27.47 59.35
N LEU A 96 -3.80 -27.77 60.65
CA LEU A 96 -4.99 -27.40 61.44
C LEU A 96 -4.68 -26.96 62.88
N ARG A 97 -5.58 -26.17 63.47
CA ARG A 97 -5.60 -25.64 64.87
C ARG A 97 -4.63 -24.46 65.10
N ARG A 98 -4.78 -23.58 66.10
CA ARG A 98 -5.57 -23.56 67.36
C ARG A 98 -6.27 -22.19 67.55
N GLY A 99 -7.24 -22.10 68.48
CA GLY A 99 -8.18 -20.96 68.58
C GLY A 99 -7.88 -19.87 69.63
N VAL A 100 -8.75 -18.85 69.68
CA VAL A 100 -8.74 -17.67 70.57
C VAL A 100 -10.20 -17.39 71.02
N PRO A 101 -10.49 -16.97 72.27
CA PRO A 101 -11.86 -16.92 72.80
C PRO A 101 -12.71 -15.76 72.29
N GLY A 102 -14.03 -15.93 72.32
CA GLY A 102 -15.00 -14.92 71.90
C GLY A 102 -15.17 -13.75 72.88
N ARG A 103 -15.63 -12.61 72.36
CA ARG A 103 -16.01 -11.42 73.14
C ARG A 103 -17.35 -10.88 72.62
N LEU A 104 -18.18 -10.36 73.52
CA LEU A 104 -19.59 -10.09 73.24
C LEU A 104 -19.82 -9.04 72.13
N LEU A 105 -20.87 -9.29 71.33
CA LEU A 105 -21.44 -8.32 70.42
C LEU A 105 -22.06 -7.14 71.18
N ARG A 106 -21.73 -5.91 70.78
CA ARG A 106 -22.56 -4.72 71.02
C ARG A 106 -22.87 -4.07 69.68
N ALA A 107 -24.03 -4.39 69.12
CA ALA A 107 -24.49 -3.82 67.86
C ALA A 107 -25.02 -2.40 68.09
N GLY A 108 -24.18 -1.40 67.83
CA GLY A 108 -24.63 -0.02 67.60
C GLY A 108 -24.92 0.18 66.11
N PRO A 109 -25.95 0.95 65.71
CA PRO A 109 -26.26 1.21 64.31
C PRO A 109 -25.20 2.11 63.67
N ARG A 110 -24.13 1.50 63.15
CA ARG A 110 -23.22 2.20 62.23
C ARG A 110 -23.98 2.49 60.94
N LEU A 111 -24.37 3.75 60.77
CA LEU A 111 -24.92 4.26 59.53
C LEU A 111 -23.84 4.15 58.44
N ILE A 112 -23.89 3.07 57.64
CA ILE A 112 -22.97 2.88 56.51
C ILE A 112 -23.42 3.82 55.40
N CYS A 113 -22.96 5.08 55.47
CA CYS A 113 -22.99 6.00 54.36
C CYS A 113 -22.19 5.39 53.21
N ARG A 114 -22.88 4.71 52.28
CA ARG A 114 -22.36 4.36 50.95
C ARG A 114 -22.11 5.66 50.19
N GLY A 115 -21.00 6.32 50.49
CA GLY A 115 -20.48 7.40 49.69
C GLY A 115 -20.24 6.88 48.28
N ALA A 116 -21.12 7.26 47.35
CA ALA A 116 -20.96 6.94 45.95
C ALA A 116 -19.72 7.68 45.45
N GLN A 117 -18.60 6.96 45.39
CA GLN A 117 -17.38 7.48 44.78
C GLN A 117 -17.64 7.68 43.29
N THR A 118 -18.03 8.90 42.92
CA THR A 118 -17.99 9.37 41.55
C THR A 118 -16.56 9.19 41.06
N ALA A 119 -16.33 8.18 40.22
CA ALA A 119 -15.01 7.86 39.71
C ALA A 119 -14.44 9.11 39.02
N ALA A 120 -13.38 9.68 39.60
CA ALA A 120 -12.77 10.89 39.07
C ALA A 120 -12.35 10.65 37.62
N ALA A 121 -12.84 11.49 36.71
CA ALA A 121 -12.62 11.31 35.28
C ALA A 121 -11.11 11.30 34.99
N ALA A 122 -10.63 10.21 34.38
CA ALA A 122 -9.21 10.05 34.09
C ALA A 122 -8.68 11.21 33.23
N ALA A 123 -7.50 11.73 33.60
CA ALA A 123 -6.91 12.91 32.97
C ALA A 123 -6.86 12.76 31.43
N PRO A 124 -7.26 13.80 30.66
CA PRO A 124 -7.45 13.70 29.22
C PRO A 124 -6.14 13.41 28.51
N ARG A 125 -6.13 12.41 27.63
CA ARG A 125 -4.93 11.96 26.91
C ARG A 125 -4.89 12.59 25.53
N VAL A 126 -4.61 13.88 25.51
CA VAL A 126 -4.65 14.71 24.29
C VAL A 126 -3.52 14.37 23.33
N LYS A 127 -3.88 13.78 22.18
CA LYS A 127 -2.96 13.46 21.07
C LYS A 127 -3.11 14.50 19.95
N LYS A 128 -1.98 14.92 19.38
CA LYS A 128 -1.93 15.88 18.28
C LYS A 128 -1.82 15.18 16.92
N PHE A 129 -2.71 15.52 16.00
CA PHE A 129 -2.71 15.06 14.61
C PHE A 129 -2.47 16.24 13.69
N SER A 130 -1.47 16.18 12.82
CA SER A 130 -1.19 17.22 11.83
C SER A 130 -1.58 16.70 10.44
N ILE A 131 -2.62 17.28 9.86
CA ILE A 131 -3.32 16.74 8.70
C ILE A 131 -3.19 17.71 7.52
N TYR A 132 -2.85 17.17 6.35
CA TYR A 132 -2.86 17.90 5.09
C TYR A 132 -4.28 18.40 4.77
N ARG A 133 -4.39 19.69 4.44
CA ARG A 133 -5.61 20.36 3.98
C ARG A 133 -5.37 21.03 2.64
N TRP A 134 -6.36 20.94 1.74
CA TRP A 134 -6.43 21.75 0.52
C TRP A 134 -7.87 21.77 0.02
N ASP A 135 -8.36 22.95 -0.37
CA ASP A 135 -9.75 23.16 -0.76
C ASP A 135 -9.87 23.64 -2.23
N PRO A 136 -10.36 22.81 -3.17
CA PRO A 136 -10.50 23.20 -4.57
C PRO A 136 -11.51 24.33 -4.79
N ASP A 137 -12.45 24.50 -3.86
CA ASP A 137 -13.54 25.47 -3.95
C ASP A 137 -13.09 26.89 -3.54
N LYS A 138 -11.82 27.05 -3.15
CA LYS A 138 -11.22 28.32 -2.72
C LYS A 138 -10.14 28.80 -3.70
N PRO A 139 -10.42 29.83 -4.53
CA PRO A 139 -9.46 30.35 -5.50
C PRO A 139 -8.12 30.74 -4.87
N GLY A 140 -7.04 30.12 -5.33
CA GLY A 140 -5.68 30.38 -4.85
C GLY A 140 -5.29 29.73 -3.51
N ASP A 141 -6.15 28.88 -2.91
CA ASP A 141 -5.78 28.15 -1.69
C ASP A 141 -4.56 27.25 -1.92
N LYS A 142 -3.65 27.24 -0.93
CA LYS A 142 -2.39 26.51 -1.00
C LYS A 142 -2.38 25.36 0.01
N PRO A 143 -1.89 24.16 -0.38
CA PRO A 143 -1.76 23.04 0.53
C PRO A 143 -1.08 23.41 1.85
N ARG A 144 -1.73 23.09 2.96
CA ARG A 144 -1.33 23.49 4.32
C ARG A 144 -1.49 22.33 5.30
N MET A 145 -0.81 22.40 6.44
CA MET A 145 -1.00 21.46 7.54
C MET A 145 -1.88 22.10 8.62
N GLN A 146 -2.91 21.39 9.08
CA GLN A 146 -3.76 21.81 10.20
C GLN A 146 -3.59 20.82 11.35
N THR A 147 -3.36 21.33 12.56
CA THR A 147 -3.22 20.50 13.76
C THR A 147 -4.55 20.40 14.49
N TYR A 148 -4.92 19.19 14.89
CA TYR A 148 -6.09 18.89 15.72
C TYR A 148 -5.67 18.17 16.98
N GLU A 149 -6.41 18.37 18.06
CA GLU A 149 -6.17 17.79 19.37
C GLU A 149 -7.34 16.89 19.75
N VAL A 150 -7.04 15.63 20.12
CA VAL A 150 -8.04 14.59 20.35
C VAL A 150 -7.74 13.86 21.66
N ASP A 151 -8.70 13.84 22.58
CA ASP A 151 -8.62 13.02 23.80
C ASP A 151 -8.76 11.53 23.47
N LEU A 152 -7.66 10.79 23.61
CA LEU A 152 -7.62 9.34 23.36
C LEU A 152 -8.47 8.52 24.34
N ASN A 153 -8.89 9.09 25.48
CA ASN A 153 -9.83 8.43 26.39
C ASN A 153 -11.28 8.41 25.83
N LYS A 154 -11.56 9.23 24.80
CA LYS A 154 -12.88 9.43 24.19
C LYS A 154 -12.86 9.16 22.68
N CYS A 155 -11.92 8.33 22.22
CA CYS A 155 -11.67 8.02 20.82
C CYS A 155 -11.49 6.50 20.64
N GLY A 156 -11.84 5.97 19.47
CA GLY A 156 -11.46 4.60 19.09
C GLY A 156 -9.94 4.45 18.87
N PRO A 157 -9.42 3.21 18.86
CA PRO A 157 -7.99 2.93 18.85
C PRO A 157 -7.30 3.15 17.48
N MET A 158 -8.04 3.36 16.40
CA MET A 158 -7.53 3.47 15.03
C MET A 158 -7.51 4.91 14.54
N VAL A 159 -6.61 5.24 13.60
CA VAL A 159 -6.49 6.60 13.08
C VAL A 159 -7.76 7.04 12.33
N LEU A 160 -8.52 6.12 11.72
CA LEU A 160 -9.84 6.44 11.17
C LEU A 160 -10.83 6.92 12.24
N ASP A 161 -10.77 6.37 13.45
CA ASP A 161 -11.66 6.77 14.54
C ASP A 161 -11.38 8.22 14.95
N ALA A 162 -10.10 8.60 15.02
CA ALA A 162 -9.68 9.98 15.24
C ALA A 162 -10.09 10.91 14.08
N LEU A 163 -9.96 10.47 12.81
CA LEU A 163 -10.40 11.27 11.65
C LEU A 163 -11.92 11.50 11.63
N ILE A 164 -12.72 10.48 11.97
CA ILE A 164 -14.17 10.60 12.11
C ILE A 164 -14.53 11.49 13.29
N LYS A 165 -13.85 11.34 14.43
CA LYS A 165 -14.04 12.19 15.62
C LYS A 165 -13.75 13.67 15.32
N ILE A 166 -12.62 13.97 14.67
CA ILE A 166 -12.28 15.32 14.22
C ILE A 166 -13.39 15.87 13.30
N LYS A 167 -13.84 15.09 12.31
CA LYS A 167 -14.90 15.54 11.38
C LYS A 167 -16.24 15.78 12.07
N ASN A 168 -16.60 14.97 13.06
CA ASN A 168 -17.91 15.04 13.72
C ASN A 168 -17.95 16.11 14.83
N GLU A 169 -16.84 16.35 15.52
CA GLU A 169 -16.81 17.16 16.76
C GLU A 169 -16.00 18.46 16.65
N LEU A 170 -15.10 18.61 15.67
CA LEU A 170 -14.14 19.74 15.60
C LEU A 170 -14.14 20.50 14.26
N ASP A 171 -14.12 19.80 13.13
CA ASP A 171 -14.05 20.39 11.78
C ASP A 171 -14.75 19.50 10.74
N SER A 172 -16.03 19.76 10.52
CA SER A 172 -16.85 19.04 9.54
C SER A 172 -16.42 19.24 8.08
N THR A 173 -15.52 20.18 7.78
CA THR A 173 -14.97 20.35 6.42
C THR A 173 -13.90 19.30 6.09
N LEU A 174 -13.28 18.66 7.09
CA LEU A 174 -12.22 17.66 6.88
C LEU A 174 -12.71 16.50 6.00
N THR A 175 -12.08 16.28 4.85
CA THR A 175 -12.58 15.36 3.82
C THR A 175 -11.61 14.18 3.56
N PHE A 176 -12.15 12.95 3.61
CA PHE A 176 -11.43 11.70 3.39
C PHE A 176 -12.39 10.58 2.95
N ARG A 177 -11.89 9.58 2.21
CA ARG A 177 -12.68 8.39 1.82
C ARG A 177 -12.67 7.33 2.94
N ARG A 178 -13.83 6.74 3.25
CA ARG A 178 -13.99 5.60 4.18
C ARG A 178 -15.25 4.78 3.87
N SER A 179 -15.19 3.47 4.10
CA SER A 179 -16.36 2.58 4.05
C SER A 179 -16.28 1.49 5.14
N CYS A 180 -15.79 0.28 4.85
CA CYS A 180 -15.92 -0.94 5.69
C CYS A 180 -15.41 -0.90 7.15
N ARG A 181 -14.70 0.14 7.61
CA ARG A 181 -14.02 0.26 8.92
C ARG A 181 -13.10 -0.91 9.38
N GLU A 182 -12.93 -1.98 8.61
CA GLU A 182 -12.19 -3.20 9.02
C GLU A 182 -11.05 -3.63 8.07
N GLY A 183 -10.76 -2.82 7.05
CA GLY A 183 -9.58 -3.00 6.18
C GLY A 183 -9.79 -3.87 4.93
N ILE A 184 -11.04 -4.20 4.56
CA ILE A 184 -11.35 -5.00 3.36
C ILE A 184 -11.63 -4.15 2.09
N CYS A 185 -12.24 -2.97 2.20
CA CYS A 185 -12.64 -2.16 1.02
C CYS A 185 -11.54 -1.27 0.40
N GLY A 186 -10.35 -1.21 1.00
CA GLY A 186 -9.24 -0.36 0.55
C GLY A 186 -9.43 1.17 0.63
N SER A 187 -10.65 1.70 0.81
CA SER A 187 -10.96 3.12 0.52
C SER A 187 -10.26 4.16 1.39
N CYS A 188 -9.80 3.81 2.60
CA CYS A 188 -9.14 4.74 3.54
C CYS A 188 -7.59 4.65 3.50
N ALA A 189 -7.06 4.34 2.31
CA ALA A 189 -5.64 4.35 2.00
C ALA A 189 -5.07 5.77 2.01
N MET A 190 -4.07 6.02 2.84
CA MET A 190 -3.40 7.32 3.02
C MET A 190 -2.00 7.15 3.62
N ASN A 191 -1.20 8.22 3.63
CA ASN A 191 0.12 8.19 4.28
C ASN A 191 0.00 8.65 5.74
N ILE A 192 0.39 7.78 6.68
CA ILE A 192 0.30 8.02 8.13
C ILE A 192 1.69 7.81 8.73
N ALA A 193 2.23 8.87 9.36
CA ALA A 193 3.59 8.89 9.92
C ALA A 193 4.68 8.43 8.91
N GLY A 194 4.52 8.79 7.63
CA GLY A 194 5.47 8.48 6.56
C GLY A 194 5.19 7.19 5.78
N GLY A 195 4.36 6.26 6.30
CA GLY A 195 4.03 4.99 5.64
C GLY A 195 2.63 4.97 5.03
N ASN A 196 2.48 4.38 3.83
CA ASN A 196 1.16 4.20 3.20
C ASN A 196 0.43 3.02 3.86
N THR A 197 -0.77 3.26 4.38
CA THR A 197 -1.54 2.25 5.13
C THR A 197 -3.04 2.57 5.12
N LEU A 198 -3.86 1.73 5.74
CA LEU A 198 -5.30 1.96 5.89
C LEU A 198 -5.56 2.60 7.26
N ALA A 199 -6.22 3.76 7.28
CA ALA A 199 -6.52 4.45 8.55
C ALA A 199 -7.35 3.60 9.52
N CYS A 200 -8.17 2.66 9.02
CA CYS A 200 -9.04 1.81 9.84
C CYS A 200 -8.34 0.61 10.51
N THR A 201 -7.11 0.25 10.12
CA THR A 201 -6.32 -0.81 10.77
C THR A 201 -5.01 -0.30 11.35
N LYS A 202 -4.60 0.93 11.01
CA LYS A 202 -3.49 1.62 11.66
C LYS A 202 -3.95 2.14 13.04
N ARG A 203 -3.48 1.49 14.10
CA ARG A 203 -3.59 2.00 15.48
C ARG A 203 -2.97 3.39 15.62
N ILE A 204 -3.58 4.22 16.44
CA ILE A 204 -3.02 5.51 16.90
C ILE A 204 -1.76 5.22 17.72
N ASP A 205 -0.72 6.04 17.52
CA ASP A 205 0.48 6.05 18.38
C ASP A 205 0.13 6.72 19.73
N PRO A 206 0.17 5.99 20.87
CA PRO A 206 -0.25 6.52 22.17
C PRO A 206 0.73 7.52 22.79
N ASP A 207 1.92 7.73 22.20
CA ASP A 207 2.88 8.74 22.64
C ASP A 207 2.33 10.16 22.37
N LEU A 208 1.99 10.89 23.43
CA LEU A 208 1.39 12.23 23.31
C LEU A 208 2.38 13.31 22.87
N GLY A 209 3.69 13.09 23.05
CA GLY A 209 4.75 14.00 22.59
C GLY A 209 4.98 13.94 21.07
N LYS A 210 4.64 12.83 20.42
CA LYS A 210 4.74 12.69 18.95
C LYS A 210 3.48 13.20 18.25
N ILE A 211 3.63 14.21 17.39
CA ILE A 211 2.56 14.65 16.48
C ILE A 211 2.43 13.67 15.31
N THR A 212 1.28 13.02 15.16
CA THR A 212 1.03 12.09 14.03
C THR A 212 0.69 12.88 12.77
N LYS A 213 1.58 12.86 11.78
CA LYS A 213 1.35 13.49 10.46
C LYS A 213 0.52 12.58 9.55
N ILE A 214 -0.46 13.16 8.85
CA ILE A 214 -1.35 12.47 7.90
C ILE A 214 -1.40 13.24 6.58
N TYR A 215 -1.15 12.54 5.47
CA TYR A 215 -1.14 13.07 4.11
C TYR A 215 -1.96 12.17 3.15
N PRO A 216 -2.35 12.64 1.96
CA PRO A 216 -2.85 11.80 0.88
C PRO A 216 -1.89 10.67 0.49
N LEU A 217 -2.29 9.79 -0.43
CA LEU A 217 -1.34 8.88 -1.06
C LEU A 217 -0.27 9.68 -1.84
N PRO A 218 1.04 9.37 -1.70
CA PRO A 218 2.11 10.18 -2.29
C PRO A 218 2.08 10.22 -3.81
N HIS A 219 2.46 11.38 -4.36
CA HIS A 219 2.59 11.65 -5.80
C HIS A 219 1.30 11.41 -6.62
N MET A 220 0.14 11.67 -6.01
CA MET A 220 -1.16 11.70 -6.67
C MET A 220 -1.70 13.13 -6.75
N TYR A 221 -2.46 13.46 -7.79
CA TYR A 221 -3.28 14.67 -7.79
C TYR A 221 -4.32 14.59 -6.66
N VAL A 222 -4.46 15.67 -5.89
CA VAL A 222 -5.43 15.76 -4.79
C VAL A 222 -6.70 16.43 -5.29
N VAL A 223 -7.85 15.84 -4.96
CA VAL A 223 -9.18 16.40 -5.28
C VAL A 223 -9.64 17.34 -4.16
N LYS A 224 -9.52 16.92 -2.89
CA LYS A 224 -9.80 17.74 -1.69
C LYS A 224 -9.19 17.05 -0.47
N ASP A 225 -8.53 17.78 0.43
CA ASP A 225 -7.92 17.26 1.67
C ASP A 225 -7.16 15.92 1.48
N LEU A 226 -7.65 14.81 2.05
CA LEU A 226 -7.01 13.48 2.01
C LEU A 226 -7.52 12.60 0.85
N VAL A 227 -8.16 13.19 -0.16
CA VAL A 227 -8.79 12.47 -1.28
C VAL A 227 -7.94 12.62 -2.56
N PRO A 228 -7.10 11.63 -2.91
CA PRO A 228 -6.42 11.61 -4.21
C PRO A 228 -7.39 11.24 -5.34
N ASP A 229 -7.07 11.64 -6.57
CA ASP A 229 -7.61 10.97 -7.74
C ASP A 229 -6.91 9.61 -7.93
N LEU A 230 -7.69 8.62 -8.39
CA LEU A 230 -7.26 7.25 -8.68
C LEU A 230 -7.69 6.80 -10.09
N SER A 231 -8.23 7.71 -10.92
CA SER A 231 -8.67 7.45 -12.30
C SER A 231 -7.65 6.65 -13.12
N ASN A 232 -6.41 7.13 -13.20
CA ASN A 232 -5.29 6.47 -13.88
C ASN A 232 -4.97 5.08 -13.32
N PHE A 233 -4.99 4.92 -12.00
CA PHE A 233 -4.75 3.63 -11.34
C PHE A 233 -5.83 2.59 -11.71
N TYR A 234 -7.10 3.00 -11.80
CA TYR A 234 -8.18 2.14 -12.26
C TYR A 234 -8.14 1.88 -13.78
N ALA A 235 -7.68 2.84 -14.58
CA ALA A 235 -7.46 2.64 -16.02
C ALA A 235 -6.37 1.59 -16.29
N GLN A 236 -5.26 1.64 -15.56
CA GLN A 236 -4.17 0.64 -15.62
C GLN A 236 -4.61 -0.72 -15.10
N TYR A 237 -5.45 -0.78 -14.06
CA TYR A 237 -6.07 -2.05 -13.65
C TYR A 237 -7.01 -2.62 -14.72
N LYS A 238 -7.76 -1.78 -15.44
CA LYS A 238 -8.61 -2.22 -16.55
C LYS A 238 -7.80 -2.71 -17.76
N SER A 239 -6.65 -2.09 -18.07
CA SER A 239 -5.90 -2.41 -19.29
C SER A 239 -5.32 -3.82 -19.31
N ILE A 240 -5.02 -4.41 -18.15
CA ILE A 240 -4.53 -5.81 -18.04
C ILE A 240 -5.61 -6.89 -18.19
N GLU A 241 -6.83 -6.50 -18.59
CA GLU A 241 -8.00 -7.37 -18.76
C GLU A 241 -8.23 -8.31 -17.56
N PRO A 242 -8.58 -7.77 -16.37
CA PRO A 242 -8.53 -8.49 -15.10
C PRO A 242 -9.76 -9.39 -14.87
N TYR A 243 -10.07 -10.23 -15.86
CA TYR A 243 -11.15 -11.21 -15.89
C TYR A 243 -10.65 -12.50 -16.55
N LEU A 244 -11.38 -13.61 -16.33
CA LEU A 244 -11.06 -14.92 -16.91
C LEU A 244 -11.33 -14.92 -18.42
N LYS A 245 -10.39 -15.43 -19.22
CA LYS A 245 -10.52 -15.57 -20.68
C LYS A 245 -10.29 -17.01 -21.12
N LYS A 246 -11.16 -17.56 -21.98
CA LYS A 246 -11.04 -18.93 -22.53
C LYS A 246 -10.95 -18.87 -24.07
N LYS A 247 -10.30 -19.83 -24.73
CA LYS A 247 -10.31 -19.90 -26.21
C LYS A 247 -11.68 -20.33 -26.75
N ASP A 248 -12.41 -21.16 -26.00
CA ASP A 248 -13.83 -21.47 -26.22
C ASP A 248 -14.66 -20.94 -25.05
N GLU A 249 -15.51 -19.95 -25.33
CA GLU A 249 -16.44 -19.35 -24.36
C GLU A 249 -17.90 -19.84 -24.53
N SER A 250 -18.19 -20.69 -25.52
CA SER A 250 -19.54 -21.22 -25.82
C SER A 250 -20.13 -22.12 -24.73
N LYS A 251 -19.33 -22.46 -23.71
CA LYS A 251 -19.68 -23.32 -22.58
C LYS A 251 -19.75 -22.58 -21.24
N GLN A 252 -19.57 -21.25 -21.23
CA GLN A 252 -19.74 -20.45 -20.01
C GLN A 252 -21.12 -20.70 -19.38
N GLY A 253 -21.16 -20.77 -18.04
CA GLY A 253 -22.38 -20.97 -17.25
C GLY A 253 -23.00 -22.37 -17.28
N LYS A 254 -22.52 -23.30 -18.11
CA LYS A 254 -23.08 -24.67 -18.20
C LYS A 254 -22.61 -25.57 -17.05
N GLU A 255 -21.32 -25.51 -16.74
CA GLU A 255 -20.66 -26.36 -15.74
C GLU A 255 -19.58 -25.58 -14.98
N GLN A 256 -19.07 -26.15 -13.89
CA GLN A 256 -17.95 -25.61 -13.13
C GLN A 256 -16.61 -25.95 -13.82
N TYR A 257 -15.74 -24.97 -14.05
CA TYR A 257 -14.39 -25.25 -14.52
C TYR A 257 -13.56 -25.95 -13.43
N LEU A 258 -13.14 -27.18 -13.71
CA LEU A 258 -12.29 -27.96 -12.81
C LEU A 258 -10.93 -27.25 -12.59
N GLN A 259 -10.47 -27.28 -11.34
CA GLN A 259 -9.17 -26.75 -10.91
C GLN A 259 -8.66 -27.60 -9.74
N SER A 260 -7.38 -27.98 -9.77
CA SER A 260 -6.77 -28.74 -8.67
C SER A 260 -6.60 -27.88 -7.41
N ILE A 261 -6.44 -28.51 -6.24
CA ILE A 261 -6.17 -27.79 -4.99
C ILE A 261 -4.82 -27.08 -5.10
N GLU A 262 -3.86 -27.75 -5.73
CA GLU A 262 -2.49 -27.32 -5.98
C GLU A 262 -2.43 -26.13 -6.93
N ASP A 263 -3.28 -26.08 -7.96
CA ASP A 263 -3.44 -24.92 -8.83
C ASP A 263 -4.13 -23.76 -8.10
N ARG A 264 -5.23 -24.05 -7.39
CA ARG A 264 -5.95 -23.02 -6.64
C ARG A 264 -5.03 -22.36 -5.62
N GLN A 265 -4.19 -23.11 -4.93
CA GLN A 265 -3.25 -22.58 -3.93
C GLN A 265 -2.22 -21.59 -4.53
N LYS A 266 -1.89 -21.68 -5.83
CA LYS A 266 -1.00 -20.70 -6.51
C LYS A 266 -1.55 -19.28 -6.50
N LEU A 267 -2.87 -19.11 -6.33
CA LEU A 267 -3.53 -17.81 -6.28
C LEU A 267 -3.44 -17.15 -4.89
N ASP A 268 -3.16 -17.91 -3.83
CA ASP A 268 -3.08 -17.37 -2.46
C ASP A 268 -1.90 -16.39 -2.32
N GLY A 269 -2.16 -15.27 -1.66
CA GLY A 269 -1.26 -14.11 -1.63
C GLY A 269 -1.38 -13.16 -2.83
N LEU A 270 -2.29 -13.43 -3.79
CA LEU A 270 -2.57 -12.58 -4.96
C LEU A 270 -4.02 -12.09 -5.05
N TYR A 271 -5.03 -12.96 -4.85
CA TYR A 271 -6.45 -12.58 -5.01
C TYR A 271 -6.99 -11.71 -3.87
N GLU A 272 -6.33 -11.68 -2.72
CA GLU A 272 -6.67 -10.89 -1.53
C GLU A 272 -6.33 -9.39 -1.69
N CYS A 273 -6.00 -8.95 -2.91
CA CYS A 273 -5.62 -7.59 -3.24
C CYS A 273 -6.84 -6.66 -3.28
N ILE A 274 -7.02 -5.90 -2.19
CA ILE A 274 -8.12 -4.93 -2.00
C ILE A 274 -8.02 -3.64 -2.84
N LEU A 275 -7.21 -3.62 -3.92
CA LEU A 275 -6.97 -2.50 -4.85
C LEU A 275 -6.73 -1.11 -4.20
N CYS A 276 -6.20 -1.07 -2.98
CA CYS A 276 -6.04 0.15 -2.16
C CYS A 276 -4.95 1.15 -2.62
N ALA A 277 -4.28 0.92 -3.75
CA ALA A 277 -3.17 1.72 -4.30
C ALA A 277 -1.93 1.99 -3.40
N CYS A 278 -1.94 1.67 -2.10
CA CYS A 278 -0.85 1.93 -1.14
C CYS A 278 0.54 1.52 -1.64
N CYS A 279 0.64 0.37 -2.31
CA CYS A 279 1.89 -0.20 -2.79
C CYS A 279 2.41 0.43 -4.10
N SER A 280 1.53 0.92 -4.98
CA SER A 280 1.94 1.68 -6.17
C SER A 280 2.39 3.08 -5.78
N THR A 281 1.61 3.74 -4.92
CA THR A 281 1.90 5.09 -4.40
C THR A 281 3.04 5.14 -3.36
N SER A 282 3.70 4.01 -3.06
CA SER A 282 4.98 3.96 -2.32
C SER A 282 6.19 3.65 -3.20
N CYS A 283 6.00 3.40 -4.50
CA CYS A 283 7.05 2.98 -5.42
C CYS A 283 7.61 4.18 -6.19
N PRO A 284 8.91 4.55 -6.02
CA PRO A 284 9.49 5.68 -6.73
C PRO A 284 9.40 5.58 -8.26
N SER A 285 9.50 4.38 -8.83
CA SER A 285 9.28 4.16 -10.27
C SER A 285 7.89 4.59 -10.74
N TYR A 286 6.87 4.46 -9.88
CA TYR A 286 5.48 4.86 -10.16
C TYR A 286 5.24 6.35 -9.88
N TRP A 287 6.04 6.99 -9.02
CA TRP A 287 6.06 8.44 -8.92
C TRP A 287 6.59 9.06 -10.22
N TRP A 288 7.75 8.59 -10.70
CA TRP A 288 8.42 9.18 -11.87
C TRP A 288 7.83 8.78 -13.24
N ASN A 289 7.18 7.61 -13.35
CA ASN A 289 6.65 7.07 -14.61
C ASN A 289 5.25 6.47 -14.44
N GLY A 290 4.44 6.98 -13.51
CA GLY A 290 3.09 6.47 -13.24
C GLY A 290 2.08 6.63 -14.39
N ASP A 291 2.48 7.29 -15.46
CA ASP A 291 1.76 7.39 -16.74
C ASP A 291 1.86 6.08 -17.57
N LYS A 292 3.01 5.39 -17.53
CA LYS A 292 3.31 4.21 -18.36
C LYS A 292 3.65 2.93 -17.57
N TYR A 293 4.32 3.06 -16.42
CA TYR A 293 4.60 1.92 -15.56
C TYR A 293 3.34 1.55 -14.77
N LEU A 294 2.77 0.37 -15.05
CA LEU A 294 1.50 -0.11 -14.46
C LEU A 294 1.54 -0.22 -12.93
N GLY A 295 2.73 -0.36 -12.36
CA GLY A 295 2.93 -0.39 -10.92
C GLY A 295 2.58 -1.72 -10.25
N PRO A 296 3.03 -1.89 -8.99
CA PRO A 296 3.01 -3.17 -8.29
C PRO A 296 1.62 -3.75 -7.99
N ALA A 297 0.58 -2.93 -7.83
CA ALA A 297 -0.77 -3.45 -7.63
C ALA A 297 -1.31 -4.14 -8.91
N VAL A 298 -1.19 -3.46 -10.04
CA VAL A 298 -1.67 -3.93 -11.34
C VAL A 298 -0.83 -5.13 -11.80
N LEU A 299 0.50 -5.06 -11.74
CA LEU A 299 1.36 -6.18 -12.15
C LEU A 299 1.11 -7.45 -11.30
N MET A 300 0.85 -7.33 -9.99
CA MET A 300 0.47 -8.50 -9.17
C MET A 300 -0.89 -9.09 -9.58
N GLN A 301 -1.81 -8.27 -10.11
CA GLN A 301 -3.08 -8.74 -10.67
C GLN A 301 -2.93 -9.32 -12.08
N ALA A 302 -2.01 -8.82 -12.91
CA ALA A 302 -1.66 -9.45 -14.19
C ALA A 302 -1.10 -10.87 -13.95
N TYR A 303 -0.16 -10.99 -13.00
CA TYR A 303 0.39 -12.29 -12.57
C TYR A 303 -0.70 -13.24 -12.03
N ARG A 304 -1.66 -12.71 -11.24
CA ARG A 304 -2.83 -13.47 -10.76
C ARG A 304 -3.62 -14.12 -11.90
N TRP A 305 -3.69 -13.52 -13.08
CA TRP A 305 -4.38 -14.11 -14.24
C TRP A 305 -3.46 -15.03 -15.06
N MET A 306 -2.19 -14.66 -15.24
CA MET A 306 -1.18 -15.48 -15.95
C MET A 306 -1.00 -16.91 -15.40
N ILE A 307 -1.29 -17.14 -14.12
CA ILE A 307 -1.10 -18.43 -13.43
C ILE A 307 -2.40 -19.13 -12.97
N ASP A 308 -3.58 -18.57 -13.27
CA ASP A 308 -4.85 -19.27 -13.00
C ASP A 308 -5.01 -20.38 -14.04
N SER A 309 -5.00 -21.64 -13.64
CA SER A 309 -4.99 -22.80 -14.57
C SER A 309 -6.24 -22.94 -15.45
N ARG A 310 -7.19 -22.00 -15.34
CA ARG A 310 -8.41 -21.89 -16.15
C ARG A 310 -8.32 -20.83 -17.24
N ASP A 311 -7.33 -19.94 -17.21
CA ASP A 311 -7.15 -18.85 -18.19
C ASP A 311 -6.28 -19.31 -19.36
N ASP A 312 -6.76 -19.13 -20.59
CA ASP A 312 -6.04 -19.61 -21.79
C ASP A 312 -5.21 -18.51 -22.49
N TYR A 313 -4.93 -17.37 -21.83
CA TYR A 313 -4.32 -16.18 -22.45
C TYR A 313 -2.99 -15.74 -21.81
N THR A 314 -2.25 -16.67 -21.18
CA THR A 314 -0.96 -16.36 -20.55
C THR A 314 0.07 -15.78 -21.53
N GLU A 315 0.13 -16.26 -22.77
CA GLU A 315 1.06 -15.74 -23.80
C GLU A 315 0.71 -14.28 -24.17
N GLU A 316 -0.56 -13.97 -24.42
CA GLU A 316 -1.00 -12.62 -24.77
C GLU A 316 -0.88 -11.63 -23.59
N ARG A 317 -1.12 -12.09 -22.36
CA ARG A 317 -0.93 -11.29 -21.13
C ARG A 317 0.54 -10.95 -20.88
N LEU A 318 1.48 -11.81 -21.31
CA LEU A 318 2.92 -11.52 -21.28
C LEU A 318 3.31 -10.57 -22.42
N ALA A 319 2.81 -10.80 -23.64
CA ALA A 319 3.08 -9.94 -24.80
C ALA A 319 2.67 -8.47 -24.57
N GLN A 320 1.57 -8.22 -23.83
CA GLN A 320 1.17 -6.86 -23.43
C GLN A 320 2.24 -6.10 -22.62
N LEU A 321 3.17 -6.80 -21.96
CA LEU A 321 4.22 -6.21 -21.13
C LEU A 321 5.57 -6.06 -21.85
N GLN A 322 5.64 -6.35 -23.15
CA GLN A 322 6.85 -6.22 -23.98
C GLN A 322 7.13 -4.77 -24.41
N ASP A 323 7.27 -3.88 -23.43
CA ASP A 323 7.69 -2.49 -23.65
C ASP A 323 8.66 -1.99 -22.56
N PRO A 324 9.45 -0.93 -22.80
CA PRO A 324 10.44 -0.45 -21.82
C PRO A 324 9.88 0.03 -20.47
N PHE A 325 8.57 0.25 -20.36
CA PHE A 325 7.90 0.88 -19.22
C PHE A 325 7.00 -0.05 -18.40
N SER A 326 5.99 -0.71 -18.98
CA SER A 326 4.86 -1.31 -18.23
C SER A 326 5.29 -2.22 -17.09
N LEU A 327 6.28 -3.08 -17.35
CA LEU A 327 6.91 -3.98 -16.38
C LEU A 327 8.32 -3.50 -15.96
N TYR A 328 9.12 -3.06 -16.93
CA TYR A 328 10.58 -3.00 -16.77
C TYR A 328 11.10 -1.78 -15.99
N ARG A 329 10.26 -0.81 -15.59
CA ARG A 329 10.62 0.20 -14.57
C ARG A 329 10.66 -0.35 -13.14
N CYS A 330 10.29 -1.60 -12.89
CA CYS A 330 10.47 -2.21 -11.57
C CYS A 330 11.96 -2.48 -11.28
N HIS A 331 12.59 -1.58 -10.52
CA HIS A 331 13.98 -1.68 -10.06
C HIS A 331 14.10 -2.28 -8.64
N THR A 332 13.21 -3.21 -8.29
CA THR A 332 13.27 -4.04 -7.07
C THR A 332 13.41 -3.25 -5.74
N ILE A 333 12.75 -2.09 -5.64
CA ILE A 333 12.84 -1.17 -4.48
C ILE A 333 12.10 -1.70 -3.23
N MET A 334 11.23 -2.71 -3.37
CA MET A 334 10.50 -3.43 -2.30
C MET A 334 9.60 -2.62 -1.34
N ASN A 335 9.54 -1.28 -1.44
CA ASN A 335 8.55 -0.43 -0.75
C ASN A 335 7.09 -0.94 -0.91
N CYS A 336 6.78 -1.52 -2.07
CA CYS A 336 5.46 -2.05 -2.40
C CYS A 336 5.03 -3.22 -1.50
N THR A 337 5.96 -4.13 -1.17
CA THR A 337 5.74 -5.23 -0.23
C THR A 337 5.78 -4.72 1.21
N ARG A 338 6.78 -3.89 1.57
CA ARG A 338 6.93 -3.31 2.92
C ARG A 338 5.66 -2.58 3.40
N THR A 339 4.95 -1.91 2.50
CA THR A 339 3.79 -1.07 2.86
C THR A 339 2.44 -1.78 2.71
N CYS A 340 2.40 -3.04 2.25
CA CYS A 340 1.13 -3.70 1.93
C CYS A 340 0.29 -3.96 3.20
N PRO A 341 -0.90 -3.33 3.35
CA PRO A 341 -1.72 -3.49 4.56
C PRO A 341 -2.39 -4.87 4.68
N LYS A 342 -2.22 -5.74 3.67
CA LYS A 342 -2.70 -7.12 3.61
C LYS A 342 -1.57 -8.16 3.67
N GLY A 343 -0.31 -7.74 3.83
CA GLY A 343 0.86 -8.64 3.90
C GLY A 343 1.29 -9.29 2.57
N LEU A 344 0.68 -8.88 1.45
CA LEU A 344 0.94 -9.46 0.12
C LEU A 344 2.30 -9.01 -0.42
N ASN A 345 2.89 -9.81 -1.33
CA ASN A 345 4.24 -9.58 -1.85
C ASN A 345 4.25 -9.29 -3.37
N PRO A 346 3.80 -8.10 -3.81
CA PRO A 346 3.85 -7.73 -5.23
C PRO A 346 5.27 -7.68 -5.78
N GLY A 347 6.28 -7.41 -4.95
CA GLY A 347 7.68 -7.48 -5.36
C GLY A 347 8.09 -8.87 -5.86
N LYS A 348 7.64 -9.94 -5.18
CA LYS A 348 7.83 -11.33 -5.65
C LYS A 348 7.04 -11.59 -6.94
N ALA A 349 5.76 -11.20 -6.99
CA ALA A 349 4.93 -11.42 -8.19
C ALA A 349 5.57 -10.80 -9.45
N ILE A 350 6.09 -9.57 -9.36
CA ILE A 350 6.79 -8.91 -10.48
C ILE A 350 8.07 -9.68 -10.89
N ALA A 351 8.79 -10.28 -9.93
CA ALA A 351 9.96 -11.09 -10.23
C ALA A 351 9.59 -12.41 -10.95
N GLU A 352 8.45 -13.02 -10.60
CA GLU A 352 7.92 -14.19 -11.31
C GLU A 352 7.45 -13.84 -12.72
N ILE A 353 6.76 -12.71 -12.94
CA ILE A 353 6.48 -12.20 -14.30
C ILE A 353 7.78 -12.06 -15.09
N LYS A 354 8.82 -11.42 -14.53
CA LYS A 354 10.11 -11.25 -15.22
C LYS A 354 10.78 -12.58 -15.58
N LYS A 355 10.59 -13.64 -14.78
CA LYS A 355 11.05 -15.00 -15.12
C LYS A 355 10.25 -15.55 -16.31
N MET A 356 8.91 -15.46 -16.27
CA MET A 356 8.04 -15.88 -17.38
C MET A 356 8.39 -15.14 -18.68
N MET A 357 8.56 -13.82 -18.63
CA MET A 357 8.97 -12.97 -19.76
C MET A 357 10.32 -13.34 -20.38
N ALA A 358 11.20 -14.02 -19.63
CA ALA A 358 12.52 -14.46 -20.08
C ALA A 358 12.54 -15.93 -20.56
N THR A 359 11.46 -16.70 -20.34
CA THR A 359 11.38 -18.13 -20.69
C THR A 359 10.24 -18.49 -21.62
N TYR A 360 9.19 -17.69 -21.71
CA TYR A 360 8.13 -17.91 -22.69
C TYR A 360 8.71 -17.73 -24.10
N LYS A 361 8.34 -18.66 -24.98
CA LYS A 361 8.60 -18.51 -26.41
C LYS A 361 7.35 -17.85 -26.98
N GLU A 362 7.50 -16.66 -27.52
CA GLU A 362 6.52 -16.13 -28.45
C GLU A 362 6.33 -17.18 -29.56
N LYS A 363 5.09 -17.63 -29.78
CA LYS A 363 4.77 -18.33 -31.04
C LYS A 363 5.05 -17.32 -32.14
N ALA A 364 6.14 -17.53 -32.89
CA ALA A 364 6.57 -16.63 -33.95
C ALA A 364 5.34 -16.22 -34.77
N ALA A 365 5.01 -14.92 -34.75
CA ALA A 365 3.76 -14.43 -35.28
C ALA A 365 3.60 -14.91 -36.73
N ALA A 366 2.47 -15.55 -37.01
CA ALA A 366 2.22 -16.10 -38.35
C ALA A 366 2.29 -14.97 -39.38
N ALA A 367 3.19 -15.13 -40.36
CA ALA A 367 3.52 -14.14 -41.37
C ALA A 367 2.41 -13.98 -42.43
#